data_AF-A0A816SG01-F1
#
_entry.id   AF-A0A816SG01-F1
#
_cell.length_a   1.000
_cell.length_b   1.000
_cell.length_c   1.000
_cell.angle_alpha   90.00
_cell.angle_beta   90.00
_cell.angle_gamma   90.00
#
_symmetry.space_group_name_H-M   'P 1'
#
loop_
_entity.id
_entity.type
_entity.pdbx_description
1 polymer ?
#
loop_
_entity_poly.entity_id
_entity_poly.type
_entity_poly.pdbx_seq_one_letter_code
_entity_poly.pdbx_strand_id
1 'polypeptide(L)'
;MPGLNELNQSDFAKILNTRIYDFWMILNYLLFYNDETYIMTPDGLQYTRYFMNQLIGNTTTDALHDFAKSLHALNITQVEHSLIMALVMCQPDQQLKDQESIHVINHCYMYALYVQLCSTRAENKAKILFDNILEIIDRITYINELCKQNIGKIVMDKTLPNE
;
A
#
# COMPACT_ATOMS: atom_id res chain seq x y z
N MET A 1 10.23 3.79 -11.79
CA MET A 1 8.91 3.93 -12.42
C MET A 1 8.94 5.15 -13.31
N PRO A 2 8.61 5.04 -14.61
CA PRO A 2 8.55 6.19 -15.51
C PRO A 2 7.64 7.31 -14.96
N GLY A 3 7.99 8.57 -15.21
CA GLY A 3 7.27 9.74 -14.71
C GLY A 3 7.60 10.12 -13.26
N LEU A 4 7.81 9.16 -12.35
CA LEU A 4 8.16 9.49 -10.95
C LEU A 4 9.55 10.15 -10.82
N ASN A 5 10.45 9.89 -11.76
CA ASN A 5 11.76 10.53 -11.88
C ASN A 5 11.68 12.00 -12.35
N GLU A 6 10.52 12.46 -12.81
CA GLU A 6 10.27 13.84 -13.22
C GLU A 6 9.77 14.70 -12.04
N LEU A 7 9.34 14.05 -10.95
CA LEU A 7 8.96 14.74 -9.73
C LEU A 7 10.17 15.38 -9.07
N ASN A 8 9.96 16.57 -8.48
CA ASN A 8 11.00 17.18 -7.67
C ASN A 8 11.34 16.28 -6.46
N GLN A 9 12.61 16.27 -6.08
CA GLN A 9 13.13 15.37 -5.04
C GLN A 9 12.44 15.54 -3.68
N SER A 10 11.99 16.76 -3.37
CA SER A 10 11.30 17.06 -2.12
C SER A 10 9.93 16.39 -2.05
N ASP A 11 9.15 16.43 -3.14
CA ASP A 11 7.84 15.81 -3.20
C ASP A 11 7.96 14.29 -3.27
N PHE A 12 8.94 13.77 -4.01
CA PHE A 12 9.23 12.34 -4.02
C PHE A 12 9.56 11.82 -2.61
N ALA A 13 10.39 12.53 -1.85
CA ALA A 13 10.70 12.18 -0.46
C ALA A 13 9.48 12.25 0.45
N LYS A 14 8.59 13.24 0.26
CA LYS A 14 7.33 13.34 1.02
C LYS A 14 6.43 12.13 0.74
N ILE A 15 6.22 11.78 -0.52
CA ILE A 15 5.40 10.62 -0.91
C ILE A 15 5.89 9.35 -0.20
N LEU A 16 7.21 9.09 -0.23
CA LEU A 16 7.80 7.92 0.42
C LEU A 16 7.55 7.91 1.94
N ASN A 17 7.70 9.06 2.60
CA ASN A 17 7.50 9.17 4.03
C ASN A 17 6.02 9.09 4.44
N THR A 18 5.12 9.69 3.66
CA THR A 18 3.69 9.70 3.99
C THR A 18 3.02 8.37 3.70
N ARG A 19 3.58 7.53 2.84
CA ARG A 19 2.95 6.29 2.35
C ARG A 19 3.73 5.03 2.66
N ILE A 20 4.69 5.08 3.58
CA ILE A 20 5.61 3.97 3.84
C ILE A 20 4.90 2.63 4.11
N TYR A 21 3.75 2.64 4.82
CA TYR A 21 3.00 1.42 5.08
C TYR A 21 2.15 0.98 3.88
N ASP A 22 1.69 1.92 3.05
CA ASP A 22 1.04 1.58 1.77
C ASP A 22 2.01 0.78 0.90
N PHE A 23 3.24 1.28 0.76
CA PHE A 23 4.33 0.61 0.05
C PHE A 23 4.61 -0.77 0.61
N TRP A 24 4.85 -0.82 1.92
CA TRP A 24 5.16 -2.07 2.59
C TRP A 24 4.06 -3.10 2.38
N MET A 25 2.78 -2.69 2.48
CA MET A 25 1.66 -3.60 2.32
C MET A 25 1.55 -4.11 0.88
N ILE A 26 1.64 -3.25 -0.13
CA ILE A 26 1.59 -3.68 -1.55
C ILE A 26 2.78 -4.57 -1.91
N LEU A 27 3.95 -4.36 -1.32
CA LEU A 27 5.13 -5.20 -1.55
C LEU A 27 5.00 -6.58 -0.91
N ASN A 28 4.36 -6.66 0.26
CA ASN A 28 4.39 -7.86 1.09
C ASN A 28 3.05 -8.61 1.17
N TYR A 29 1.97 -8.12 0.56
CA TYR A 29 0.63 -8.74 0.71
C TYR A 29 0.63 -10.24 0.36
N LEU A 30 1.43 -10.68 -0.61
CA LEU A 30 1.55 -12.09 -1.00
C LEU A 30 2.07 -13.00 0.13
N LEU A 31 2.71 -12.41 1.13
CA LEU A 31 3.24 -13.11 2.30
C LEU A 31 2.21 -13.21 3.42
N PHE A 32 0.99 -12.69 3.23
CA PHE A 32 -0.14 -12.88 4.14
C PHE A 32 -0.98 -14.04 3.63
N TYR A 33 -0.91 -15.20 4.30
CA TYR A 33 -1.58 -16.40 3.85
C TYR A 33 -2.14 -17.19 5.03
N ASN A 34 -3.39 -17.66 4.90
CA ASN A 34 -4.11 -18.40 5.94
C ASN A 34 -4.07 -17.72 7.32
N ASP A 35 -4.37 -16.43 7.37
CA ASP A 35 -4.41 -15.64 8.61
C ASP A 35 -3.06 -15.51 9.34
N GLU A 36 -1.95 -15.82 8.67
CA GLU A 36 -0.58 -15.61 9.17
C GLU A 36 0.27 -14.82 8.16
N THR A 37 1.43 -14.36 8.62
CA THR A 37 2.41 -13.61 7.84
C THR A 37 3.75 -14.33 7.77
N TYR A 38 4.29 -14.46 6.56
CA TYR A 38 5.56 -15.15 6.27
C TYR A 38 6.70 -14.17 5.96
N ILE A 39 6.59 -12.95 6.49
CA ILE A 39 7.61 -11.92 6.36
C ILE A 39 8.76 -12.26 7.30
N MET A 40 9.98 -12.32 6.78
CA MET A 40 11.18 -12.62 7.56
C MET A 40 11.96 -11.33 7.83
N THR A 41 12.33 -11.11 9.08
CA THR A 41 13.27 -10.06 9.45
C THR A 41 14.70 -10.45 9.03
N PRO A 42 15.65 -9.49 8.98
CA PRO A 42 17.02 -9.77 8.55
C PRO A 42 17.77 -10.82 9.39
N ASP A 43 17.40 -10.98 10.66
CA ASP A 43 17.93 -11.99 11.59
C ASP A 43 17.21 -13.34 11.50
N GLY A 44 16.23 -13.49 10.60
CA GLY A 44 15.53 -14.75 10.35
C GLY A 44 14.36 -15.01 11.29
N LEU A 45 13.88 -14.01 12.03
CA LEU A 45 12.63 -14.11 12.78
C LEU A 45 11.44 -13.91 11.83
N GLN A 46 10.45 -14.80 11.93
CA GLN A 46 9.20 -14.61 11.22
C GLN A 46 8.37 -13.54 11.94
N TYR A 47 7.99 -12.50 11.22
CA TYR A 47 7.09 -11.46 11.71
C TYR A 47 5.65 -11.96 11.60
N THR A 48 5.26 -12.87 12.48
CA THR A 48 3.96 -13.54 12.55
C THR A 48 2.82 -12.60 12.98
N ARG A 49 1.57 -13.05 12.85
CA ARG A 49 0.40 -12.31 13.35
C ARG A 49 0.49 -12.03 14.85
N TYR A 50 1.06 -12.97 15.61
CA TYR A 50 1.34 -12.77 17.03
C TYR A 50 2.21 -11.52 17.26
N PHE A 51 3.35 -11.39 16.55
CA PHE A 51 4.21 -10.22 16.70
C PHE A 51 3.55 -8.93 16.21
N MET A 52 2.79 -8.99 15.12
CA MET A 52 1.99 -7.85 14.65
C MET A 52 1.03 -7.37 15.73
N ASN A 53 0.26 -8.27 16.34
CA ASN A 53 -0.67 -7.91 17.41
C ASN A 53 0.03 -7.23 18.59
N GLN A 54 1.24 -7.66 18.95
CA GLN A 54 2.03 -7.04 20.02
C GLN A 54 2.57 -5.65 19.65
N LEU A 55 2.92 -5.41 18.39
CA LEU A 55 3.49 -4.13 17.95
C LEU A 55 2.42 -3.10 17.59
N ILE A 56 1.47 -3.49 16.75
CA ILE A 56 0.51 -2.56 16.13
C ILE A 56 -0.92 -2.78 16.59
N GLY A 57 -1.16 -3.74 17.49
CA GLY A 57 -2.47 -4.05 18.03
C GLY A 57 -3.34 -4.90 17.09
N ASN A 58 -4.37 -5.52 17.67
CA ASN A 58 -5.24 -6.46 16.95
C ASN A 58 -6.00 -5.76 15.82
N THR A 59 -6.58 -4.57 16.08
CA THR A 59 -7.38 -3.85 15.07
C THR A 59 -6.59 -3.54 13.80
N THR A 60 -5.35 -3.07 13.92
CA THR A 60 -4.51 -2.78 12.75
C THR A 60 -4.03 -4.06 12.08
N THR A 61 -3.71 -5.09 12.86
CA THR A 61 -3.31 -6.39 12.33
C THR A 61 -4.43 -7.05 11.53
N ASP A 62 -5.66 -7.01 12.03
CA ASP A 62 -6.85 -7.52 11.34
C ASP A 62 -7.08 -6.74 10.05
N ALA A 63 -6.98 -5.39 10.08
CA ALA A 63 -7.13 -4.56 8.90
C ALA A 63 -6.08 -4.87 7.81
N LEU A 64 -4.82 -5.14 8.18
CA LEU A 64 -3.78 -5.56 7.26
C LEU A 64 -4.08 -6.93 6.62
N HIS A 65 -4.51 -7.91 7.42
CA HIS A 65 -4.89 -9.24 6.91
C HIS A 65 -6.10 -9.17 5.99
N ASP A 66 -7.13 -8.40 6.34
CA ASP A 66 -8.32 -8.23 5.52
C ASP A 66 -8.02 -7.52 4.21
N PHE A 67 -7.13 -6.53 4.24
CA PHE A 67 -6.61 -5.90 3.02
C PHE A 67 -5.87 -6.92 2.14
N ALA A 68 -4.95 -7.70 2.73
CA ALA A 68 -4.19 -8.70 1.99
C ALA A 68 -5.10 -9.73 1.33
N LYS A 69 -6.08 -10.26 2.07
CA LYS A 69 -7.11 -11.17 1.57
C LYS A 69 -7.90 -10.54 0.42
N SER A 70 -8.32 -9.28 0.56
CA SER A 70 -9.05 -8.55 -0.49
C SER A 70 -8.21 -8.45 -1.76
N LEU A 71 -6.92 -8.10 -1.64
CA LEU A 71 -6.02 -7.95 -2.78
C LEU A 71 -5.68 -9.31 -3.43
N HIS A 72 -5.48 -10.37 -2.63
CA HIS A 72 -5.32 -11.74 -3.12
C HIS A 72 -6.52 -12.21 -3.94
N ALA A 73 -7.73 -11.91 -3.49
CA ALA A 73 -8.96 -12.33 -4.15
C ALA A 73 -9.11 -11.74 -5.56
N LEU A 74 -8.43 -10.63 -5.87
CA LEU A 74 -8.44 -10.02 -7.20
C LEU A 74 -7.69 -10.85 -8.25
N ASN A 75 -6.79 -11.76 -7.82
CA ASN A 75 -5.97 -12.60 -8.70
C ASN A 75 -5.28 -11.77 -9.81
N ILE A 76 -4.57 -10.72 -9.38
CA ILE A 76 -3.87 -9.80 -10.28
C ILE A 76 -2.56 -10.40 -10.78
N THR A 77 -2.22 -10.08 -12.02
CA THR A 77 -0.95 -10.48 -12.63
C THR A 77 0.21 -9.63 -12.12
N GLN A 78 1.45 -10.06 -12.34
CA GLN A 78 2.65 -9.28 -11.95
C GLN A 78 2.69 -7.89 -12.61
N VAL A 79 2.22 -7.78 -13.85
CA VAL A 79 2.15 -6.50 -14.58
C VAL A 79 1.12 -5.58 -13.93
N GLU A 80 -0.07 -6.10 -13.63
CA GLU A 80 -1.12 -5.34 -12.92
C GLU A 80 -0.65 -4.90 -11.54
N HIS A 81 0.03 -5.79 -10.79
CA HIS A 81 0.62 -5.47 -9.49
C HIS A 81 1.61 -4.31 -9.58
N SER A 82 2.46 -4.29 -10.61
CA SER A 82 3.45 -3.23 -10.82
C SER A 82 2.78 -1.87 -11.14
N LEU A 83 1.67 -1.89 -11.88
CA LEU A 83 0.87 -0.69 -12.17
C LEU A 83 0.11 -0.21 -10.93
N ILE A 84 -0.44 -1.12 -10.12
CA ILE A 84 -1.09 -0.80 -8.84
C ILE A 84 -0.09 -0.15 -7.88
N MET A 85 1.13 -0.66 -7.81
CA MET A 85 2.18 -0.04 -6.99
C MET A 85 2.45 1.40 -7.42
N ALA A 86 2.49 1.68 -8.72
CA ALA A 86 2.66 3.05 -9.23
C ALA A 86 1.47 3.95 -8.88
N LEU A 87 0.24 3.43 -8.98
CA LEU A 87 -0.97 4.16 -8.59
C LEU A 87 -0.95 4.55 -7.11
N VAL A 88 -0.53 3.64 -6.25
CA VAL A 88 -0.38 3.90 -4.80
C VAL A 88 0.65 4.99 -4.54
N MET A 89 1.74 5.08 -5.31
CA MET A 89 2.71 6.19 -5.19
C MET A 89 2.12 7.53 -5.60
N CYS A 90 1.26 7.51 -6.60
CA CYS A 90 0.81 8.72 -7.28
C CYS A 90 -0.57 9.18 -6.78
N GLN A 91 -1.13 8.65 -5.69
CA GLN A 91 -2.42 9.20 -5.28
C GLN A 91 -2.27 10.66 -4.83
N PRO A 92 -3.34 11.46 -4.98
CA PRO A 92 -3.31 12.86 -4.58
C PRO A 92 -2.89 13.04 -3.13
N ASP A 93 -2.00 14.00 -2.89
CA ASP A 93 -1.59 14.43 -1.56
C ASP A 93 -1.46 15.96 -1.59
N GLN A 94 -2.26 16.62 -0.75
CA GLN A 94 -2.35 18.08 -0.70
C GLN A 94 -1.04 18.74 -0.22
N GLN A 95 -0.14 17.97 0.38
CA GLN A 95 1.13 18.47 0.91
C GLN A 95 2.24 18.58 -0.15
N LEU A 96 1.98 18.12 -1.37
CA LEU A 96 2.92 18.14 -2.48
C LEU A 96 2.88 19.49 -3.18
N LYS A 97 4.06 19.95 -3.63
CA LYS A 97 4.20 21.23 -4.33
C LYS A 97 3.71 21.12 -5.77
N ASP A 98 4.07 20.03 -6.44
CA ASP A 98 3.70 19.75 -7.82
C ASP A 98 2.57 18.71 -7.89
N GLN A 99 1.35 19.16 -7.59
CA GLN A 99 0.16 18.29 -7.63
C GLN A 99 -0.27 17.95 -9.05
N GLU A 100 -0.01 18.84 -10.01
CA GLU A 100 -0.41 18.66 -11.40
C GLU A 100 0.35 17.50 -12.05
N SER A 101 1.68 17.47 -11.92
CA SER A 101 2.48 16.38 -12.48
C SER A 101 2.07 15.03 -11.89
N ILE A 102 1.80 14.97 -10.59
CA ILE A 102 1.38 13.73 -9.93
C ILE A 102 0.01 13.27 -10.41
N HIS A 103 -0.93 14.21 -10.58
CA HIS A 103 -2.25 13.90 -11.11
C HIS A 103 -2.16 13.34 -12.53
N VAL A 104 -1.33 13.95 -13.40
CA VAL A 104 -1.10 13.46 -14.76
C VAL A 104 -0.48 12.05 -14.75
N ILE A 105 0.56 11.84 -13.95
CA ILE A 105 1.22 10.53 -13.82
C ILE A 105 0.22 9.47 -13.31
N ASN A 106 -0.58 9.81 -12.29
CA ASN A 106 -1.63 8.94 -11.75
C ASN A 106 -2.64 8.54 -12.83
N HIS A 107 -3.12 9.50 -13.62
CA HIS A 107 -4.06 9.25 -14.70
C HIS A 107 -3.47 8.33 -15.78
N CYS A 108 -2.19 8.54 -16.16
CA CYS A 108 -1.48 7.67 -17.08
C CYS A 108 -1.40 6.22 -16.58
N TYR A 109 -1.09 6.02 -15.29
CA TYR A 109 -1.06 4.69 -14.69
C TYR A 109 -2.45 4.06 -14.57
N MET A 110 -3.49 4.84 -14.29
CA MET A 110 -4.88 4.35 -14.25
C MET A 110 -5.29 3.84 -15.62
N TYR A 111 -5.02 4.63 -16.66
CA TYR A 111 -5.32 4.25 -18.03
C TYR A 111 -4.52 3.00 -18.46
N ALA A 112 -3.23 2.96 -18.17
CA ALA A 112 -2.39 1.81 -18.46
C ALA A 112 -2.88 0.53 -17.77
N LEU A 113 -3.30 0.63 -16.50
CA LEU A 113 -3.90 -0.49 -15.77
C LEU A 113 -5.19 -0.94 -16.45
N TYR A 114 -6.10 -0.03 -16.77
CA TYR A 114 -7.35 -0.39 -17.43
C TYR A 114 -7.13 -1.09 -18.77
N VAL A 115 -6.22 -0.56 -19.61
CA VAL A 115 -5.84 -1.20 -20.88
C VAL A 115 -5.25 -2.59 -20.67
N GLN A 116 -4.38 -2.76 -19.65
CA GLN A 116 -3.81 -4.06 -19.32
C GLN A 116 -4.85 -5.07 -18.82
N LEU A 117 -5.88 -4.61 -18.09
CA LEU A 117 -6.99 -5.47 -17.69
C LEU A 117 -7.81 -5.91 -18.91
N CYS A 118 -8.09 -4.99 -19.84
CA CYS A 118 -8.80 -5.29 -21.09
C CYS A 118 -8.01 -6.20 -22.03
N SER A 119 -6.67 -6.21 -21.98
CA SER A 119 -5.86 -7.10 -22.81
C SER A 119 -5.85 -8.55 -22.32
N THR A 120 -6.19 -8.77 -21.05
CA THR A 120 -6.13 -10.09 -20.40
C THR A 120 -7.51 -10.65 -20.01
N ARG A 121 -8.54 -9.81 -19.98
CA ARG A 121 -9.90 -10.15 -19.52
C ARG A 121 -10.94 -9.52 -20.43
N ALA A 122 -12.14 -10.11 -20.46
CA ALA A 122 -13.29 -9.50 -21.14
C ALA A 122 -13.61 -8.13 -20.52
N GLU A 123 -14.02 -7.17 -21.35
CA GLU A 123 -14.21 -5.76 -20.97
C GLU A 123 -15.05 -5.56 -19.69
N ASN A 124 -16.20 -6.23 -19.58
CA ASN A 124 -17.04 -6.13 -18.37
C ASN A 124 -16.31 -6.61 -17.10
N LYS A 125 -15.50 -7.66 -17.20
CA LYS A 125 -14.69 -8.16 -16.08
C LYS A 125 -13.53 -7.21 -15.77
N ALA A 126 -12.90 -6.64 -16.79
CA ALA A 126 -11.83 -5.67 -16.64
C ALA A 126 -12.33 -4.41 -15.90
N LYS A 127 -13.51 -3.90 -16.27
CA LYS A 127 -14.15 -2.77 -15.60
C LYS A 127 -14.44 -3.04 -14.13
N ILE A 128 -15.12 -4.15 -13.82
CA ILE A 128 -15.42 -4.54 -12.43
C ILE A 128 -14.12 -4.68 -11.62
N LEU A 129 -13.11 -5.32 -12.18
CA LEU A 129 -11.83 -5.50 -11.51
C LEU A 129 -11.11 -4.16 -11.29
N PHE A 130 -11.16 -3.25 -12.26
CA PHE A 130 -10.60 -1.91 -12.12
C PHE A 130 -11.28 -1.14 -10.98
N ASP A 131 -12.61 -1.15 -10.92
CA ASP A 131 -13.37 -0.49 -9.85
C ASP A 131 -13.02 -1.08 -8.47
N ASN A 132 -12.94 -2.42 -8.36
CA ASN A 132 -12.52 -3.09 -7.13
C ASN A 132 -11.08 -2.74 -6.71
N ILE A 133 -10.17 -2.58 -7.67
CA ILE A 133 -8.79 -2.17 -7.40
C ILE A 133 -8.77 -0.76 -6.82
N LEU A 134 -9.53 0.18 -7.39
CA LEU A 134 -9.59 1.55 -6.87
C LEU A 134 -10.15 1.58 -5.45
N GLU A 135 -11.21 0.82 -5.18
CA GLU A 135 -11.77 0.71 -3.82
C GLU A 135 -10.75 0.15 -2.81
N ILE A 136 -9.99 -0.87 -3.20
CA ILE A 136 -8.93 -1.43 -2.35
C ILE A 136 -7.82 -0.41 -2.11
N ILE A 137 -7.37 0.31 -3.15
CA ILE A 137 -6.34 1.34 -3.01
C ILE A 137 -6.81 2.42 -2.02
N ASP A 138 -8.06 2.88 -2.09
CA ASP A 138 -8.54 3.91 -1.16
C ASP A 138 -8.52 3.45 0.31
N ARG A 139 -8.73 2.16 0.57
CA ARG A 139 -8.66 1.57 1.91
C ARG A 139 -7.23 1.54 2.47
N ILE A 140 -6.20 1.53 1.64
CA ILE A 140 -4.80 1.42 2.10
C ILE A 140 -4.37 2.64 2.92
N THR A 141 -4.85 3.83 2.53
CA THR A 141 -4.58 5.09 3.21
C THR A 141 -5.02 5.05 4.68
N TYR A 142 -6.20 4.47 4.95
CA TYR A 142 -6.70 4.29 6.31
C TYR A 142 -5.79 3.37 7.14
N ILE A 143 -5.33 2.26 6.56
CA ILE A 143 -4.43 1.31 7.22
C ILE A 143 -3.08 1.96 7.54
N ASN A 144 -2.55 2.77 6.62
CA ASN A 144 -1.31 3.50 6.83
C ASN A 144 -1.41 4.50 7.99
N GLU A 145 -2.54 5.18 8.16
CA GLU A 145 -2.77 6.02 9.33
C GLU A 145 -2.87 5.22 10.64
N LEU A 146 -3.52 4.06 10.64
CA LEU A 146 -3.53 3.17 11.81
C LEU A 146 -2.12 2.71 12.19
N CYS A 147 -1.31 2.30 11.21
CA CYS A 147 0.07 1.87 11.43
C CYS A 147 0.92 3.00 12.02
N LYS A 148 0.84 4.22 11.46
CA LYS A 148 1.55 5.40 11.99
C LYS A 148 1.17 5.70 13.44
N GLN A 149 -0.13 5.69 13.75
CA GLN A 149 -0.62 6.00 15.09
C GLN A 149 -0.11 4.99 16.13
N ASN A 150 -0.15 3.70 15.82
CA ASN A 150 0.24 2.68 16.80
C ASN A 150 1.76 2.57 16.97
N ILE A 151 2.54 2.72 15.89
CA ILE A 151 4.00 2.77 16.01
C ILE A 151 4.46 4.05 16.71
N GLY A 152 3.79 5.18 16.47
CA GLY A 152 4.05 6.43 17.19
C GLY A 152 3.89 6.30 18.70
N LYS A 153 2.87 5.57 19.17
CA LYS A 153 2.66 5.30 20.61
C LYS A 153 3.80 4.50 21.22
N ILE A 154 4.28 3.45 20.55
CA ILE A 154 5.41 2.64 21.04
C ILE A 154 6.67 3.51 21.23
N VAL A 155 6.91 4.44 20.32
CA VAL A 155 8.07 5.35 20.42
C VAL A 155 7.92 6.27 21.64
N MET A 156 6.73 6.82 21.89
CA MET A 156 6.50 7.70 23.03
C MET A 156 6.64 6.97 24.38
N ASP A 157 6.06 5.76 24.49
CA ASP A 157 6.11 4.94 25.71
C ASP A 157 7.54 4.50 26.08
N LYS A 158 8.45 4.43 25.11
CA LYS A 158 9.88 4.14 25.35
C LYS A 158 10.71 5.38 25.66
N THR A 159 10.21 6.59 25.36
CA THR A 159 10.92 7.86 25.58
C THR A 159 10.57 8.57 26.88
N LEU A 160 9.49 8.16 27.56
CA LEU A 160 9.19 8.61 28.91
C LEU A 160 9.76 7.59 29.91
N PRO A 161 10.81 7.93 30.69
CA PRO A 161 11.15 7.11 31.83
C PRO A 161 9.95 7.11 32.77
N ASN A 162 9.53 5.93 33.24
CA ASN A 162 8.58 5.82 34.34
C ASN A 162 9.05 6.71 35.49
N GLU A 163 8.31 7.79 35.77
CA GLU A 163 8.47 8.60 36.98
C GLU A 163 8.09 7.80 38.23
#